data_AF-A0A7Y3F0W7-F1
#
_entry.id   AF-A0A7Y3F0W7-F1
#
_cell.length_a   1.000
_cell.length_b   1.000
_cell.length_c   1.000
_cell.angle_alpha   90.00
_cell.angle_beta   90.00
_cell.angle_gamma   90.00
#
_symmetry.space_group_name_H-M   'P 1'
#
loop_
_entity.id
_entity.type
_entity.pdbx_description
1 polymer ?
#
loop_
_entity_poly.entity_id
_entity_poly.type
_entity_poly.pdbx_seq_one_letter_code
_entity_poly.pdbx_strand_id
1 'polypeptide(L)'
;MNLLDLLDSAGGAQSLGKISSNLGLDESKTKSLMGALTPALMGAFQKQAKSEDGLSSFTRALQKGNHQQYLENPATMSAPETVADGNNILGHLLGSKDVSRNVAAQAAQSTGIDASLIKQALPFIASLAMGAMSKNSDGGKSLGRSGSAGGLLDSLMGEDFGVDDVLDLARKFF
;
A
#
# COMPACT_ATOMS: atom_id res chain seq x y z
N MET A 1 2.05 -9.71 5.11
CA MET A 1 2.85 -8.47 5.12
C MET A 1 1.89 -7.29 5.24
N ASN A 2 1.96 -6.48 6.30
CA ASN A 2 1.06 -5.34 6.48
C ASN A 2 1.65 -4.05 5.87
N LEU A 3 0.81 -3.03 5.67
CA LEU A 3 1.24 -1.71 5.23
C LEU A 3 2.26 -1.07 6.21
N LEU A 4 2.10 -1.34 7.51
CA LEU A 4 3.06 -0.91 8.54
C LEU A 4 4.46 -1.50 8.32
N ASP A 5 4.55 -2.81 8.05
CA ASP A 5 5.82 -3.49 7.82
C ASP A 5 6.52 -2.95 6.56
N LEU A 6 5.74 -2.67 5.51
CA LEU A 6 6.25 -2.08 4.27
C LEU A 6 6.80 -0.67 4.49
N LEU A 7 6.07 0.17 5.25
CA LEU A 7 6.53 1.51 5.58
C LEU A 7 7.81 1.47 6.41
N ASP A 8 7.86 0.61 7.44
CA ASP A 8 9.03 0.48 8.30
C ASP A 8 10.27 0.06 7.49
N SER A 9 10.10 -0.94 6.62
CA SER A 9 11.14 -1.43 5.71
C SER A 9 11.64 -0.37 4.72
N ALA A 10 10.77 0.57 4.30
CA ALA A 10 11.15 1.66 3.39
C ALA A 10 11.77 2.89 4.09
N GLY A 11 11.85 2.90 5.43
CA GLY A 11 12.25 4.07 6.21
C GLY A 11 11.13 5.10 6.43
N GLY A 12 9.87 4.69 6.21
CA GLY A 12 8.66 5.50 6.39
C GLY A 12 8.26 5.71 7.85
N ALA A 13 8.96 5.11 8.83
CA ALA A 13 8.67 5.28 10.25
C ALA A 13 8.66 6.76 10.70
N GLN A 14 9.58 7.57 10.16
CA GLN A 14 9.62 9.02 10.42
C GLN A 14 8.41 9.74 9.82
N SER A 15 7.95 9.31 8.65
CA SER A 15 6.76 9.86 8.00
C SER A 15 5.48 9.49 8.74
N LEU A 16 5.42 8.29 9.32
CA LEU A 16 4.32 7.81 10.14
C LEU A 16 4.16 8.64 11.44
N GLY A 17 5.27 8.95 12.11
CA GLY A 17 5.28 9.85 13.27
C GLY A 17 4.88 11.29 12.93
N LYS A 18 5.10 11.74 11.69
CA LYS A 18 4.63 13.04 11.22
C LYS A 18 3.13 13.02 10.92
N ILE A 19 2.60 11.94 10.36
CA ILE A 19 1.15 11.75 10.17
C ILE A 19 0.43 11.74 11.51
N SER A 20 0.92 10.99 12.49
CA SER A 20 0.31 10.95 13.83
C SER A 20 0.28 12.35 14.45
N SER A 21 1.39 13.08 14.35
CA SER A 21 1.49 14.48 14.81
C SER A 21 0.55 15.44 14.07
N ASN A 22 0.46 15.35 12.73
CA ASN A 22 -0.40 16.23 11.92
C ASN A 22 -1.88 15.97 12.15
N LEU A 23 -2.26 14.72 12.39
CA LEU A 23 -3.64 14.31 12.63
C LEU A 23 -4.04 14.44 14.11
N GLY A 24 -3.09 14.77 15.00
CA GLY A 24 -3.32 14.77 16.45
C GLY A 24 -3.67 13.39 17.00
N LEU A 25 -3.21 12.32 16.33
CA LEU A 25 -3.42 10.93 16.74
C LEU A 25 -2.19 10.42 17.47
N ASP A 26 -2.42 9.60 18.51
CA ASP A 26 -1.33 8.83 19.10
C ASP A 26 -0.89 7.69 18.18
N GLU A 27 0.28 7.12 18.47
CA GLU A 27 0.86 6.03 17.68
C GLU A 27 -0.04 4.79 17.67
N SER A 28 -0.75 4.51 18.76
CA SER A 28 -1.67 3.37 18.87
C SER A 28 -2.87 3.54 17.95
N LYS A 29 -3.52 4.72 17.97
CA LYS A 29 -4.62 5.05 17.05
C LYS A 29 -4.17 5.05 15.59
N THR A 30 -2.96 5.51 15.30
CA THR A 30 -2.40 5.48 13.94
C THR A 30 -2.21 4.04 13.45
N LYS A 31 -1.71 3.15 14.31
CA LYS A 31 -1.60 1.71 14.01
C LYS A 31 -2.97 1.07 13.83
N SER A 32 -3.94 1.36 14.69
CA SER A 32 -5.32 0.87 14.55
C SER A 32 -5.97 1.35 13.25
N LEU A 33 -5.75 2.62 12.87
CA LEU A 33 -6.22 3.18 11.61
C LEU A 33 -5.64 2.43 10.40
N MET A 34 -4.32 2.24 10.37
CA MET A 34 -3.68 1.50 9.29
C MET A 34 -4.18 0.05 9.26
N GLY A 35 -4.35 -0.59 10.41
CA GLY A 35 -4.93 -1.94 10.50
C GLY A 35 -6.35 -2.01 9.93
N ALA A 36 -7.19 -1.01 10.20
CA ALA A 36 -8.56 -0.94 9.68
C ALA A 36 -8.62 -0.63 8.18
N LEU A 37 -7.66 0.14 7.66
CA LEU A 37 -7.58 0.50 6.24
C LEU A 37 -6.92 -0.58 5.39
N THR A 38 -6.03 -1.39 5.97
CA THR A 38 -5.25 -2.40 5.24
C THR A 38 -6.12 -3.37 4.45
N PRO A 39 -7.17 -4.01 5.01
CA PRO A 39 -8.00 -4.95 4.26
C PRO A 39 -8.69 -4.31 3.05
N ALA A 40 -9.17 -3.07 3.21
CA ALA A 40 -9.83 -2.34 2.14
C ALA A 40 -8.86 -1.97 1.01
N LEU A 41 -7.66 -1.46 1.37
CA LEU A 41 -6.63 -1.12 0.41
C LEU A 41 -6.08 -2.35 -0.31
N MET A 42 -5.83 -3.46 0.41
CA MET A 42 -5.37 -4.71 -0.19
C MET A 42 -6.42 -5.34 -1.10
N GLY A 43 -7.69 -5.37 -0.69
CA GLY A 43 -8.77 -5.89 -1.54
C GLY A 43 -8.94 -5.09 -2.83
N ALA A 44 -8.84 -3.77 -2.73
CA ALA A 44 -8.88 -2.88 -3.90
C ALA A 44 -7.64 -3.05 -4.79
N PHE A 45 -6.45 -3.15 -4.19
CA PHE A 45 -5.22 -3.47 -4.92
C PHE A 45 -5.32 -4.80 -5.66
N GLN A 46 -5.79 -5.87 -5.01
CA GLN A 46 -5.96 -7.18 -5.64
C GLN A 46 -6.94 -7.11 -6.81
N LYS A 47 -8.04 -6.35 -6.68
CA LYS A 47 -8.99 -6.12 -7.76
C LYS A 47 -8.35 -5.40 -8.93
N GLN A 48 -7.54 -4.37 -8.65
CA GLN A 48 -6.86 -3.56 -9.64
C GLN A 48 -5.71 -4.31 -10.33
N ALA A 49 -4.96 -5.12 -9.58
CA ALA A 49 -3.85 -5.95 -10.08
C ALA A 49 -4.33 -7.11 -10.95
N LYS A 50 -5.56 -7.61 -10.70
CA LYS A 50 -6.23 -8.57 -11.58
C LYS A 50 -6.76 -7.96 -12.88
N SER A 51 -6.81 -6.63 -12.98
CA SER A 51 -7.22 -5.90 -14.18
C SER A 51 -5.99 -5.42 -14.94
N GLU A 52 -5.85 -5.79 -16.21
CA GLU A 52 -4.74 -5.34 -17.06
C GLU A 52 -4.69 -3.81 -17.21
N ASP A 53 -5.85 -3.18 -17.41
CA ASP A 53 -5.99 -1.72 -17.43
C ASP A 53 -5.68 -1.09 -16.08
N GLY A 54 -6.02 -1.81 -15.01
CA GLY A 54 -5.88 -1.30 -13.67
C GLY A 54 -4.44 -1.20 -13.21
N LEU A 55 -3.68 -2.28 -13.42
CA LEU A 55 -2.25 -2.33 -13.15
C LEU A 55 -1.48 -1.31 -13.99
N SER A 56 -1.78 -1.21 -15.28
CA SER A 56 -1.07 -0.29 -16.19
C SER A 56 -1.38 1.20 -15.89
N SER A 57 -2.60 1.51 -15.44
CA SER A 57 -2.95 2.86 -14.96
C SER A 57 -2.22 3.20 -13.64
N PHE A 58 -2.14 2.22 -12.74
CA PHE A 58 -1.43 2.37 -11.47
C PHE A 58 0.09 2.52 -11.68
N THR A 59 0.71 1.72 -12.56
CA THR A 59 2.12 1.86 -12.92
C THR A 59 2.43 3.22 -13.56
N ARG A 60 1.53 3.76 -14.39
CA ARG A 60 1.68 5.11 -14.91
C ARG A 60 1.59 6.17 -13.82
N ALA A 61 0.68 6.02 -12.86
CA ALA A 61 0.61 6.93 -11.71
C ALA A 61 1.88 6.86 -10.85
N LEU A 62 2.48 5.67 -10.70
CA LEU A 62 3.77 5.47 -10.04
C LEU A 62 4.91 6.17 -10.77
N GLN A 63 5.02 5.97 -12.08
CA GLN A 63 6.12 6.54 -12.89
C GLN A 63 6.02 8.07 -13.05
N LYS A 64 4.81 8.62 -12.98
CA LYS A 64 4.56 10.04 -13.25
C LYS A 64 4.77 10.92 -12.01
N GLY A 65 4.72 10.36 -10.80
CA GLY A 65 4.92 11.10 -9.56
C GLY A 65 6.25 10.77 -8.91
N ASN A 66 6.90 11.80 -8.36
CA ASN A 66 8.16 11.66 -7.63
C ASN A 66 7.89 11.18 -6.20
N HIS A 67 7.12 10.08 -6.04
CA HIS A 67 6.52 9.66 -4.77
C HIS A 67 7.55 9.30 -3.68
N GLN A 68 8.78 8.97 -4.07
CA GLN A 68 9.90 8.77 -3.14
C GLN A 68 10.20 10.02 -2.31
N GLN A 69 10.01 11.22 -2.87
CA GLN A 69 10.25 12.47 -2.15
C GLN A 69 9.34 12.64 -0.93
N TYR A 70 8.18 11.96 -0.91
CA TYR A 70 7.25 12.04 0.21
C TYR A 70 7.74 11.26 1.42
N LEU A 71 8.56 10.22 1.21
CA LEU A 71 9.26 9.51 2.27
C LEU A 71 10.51 10.26 2.75
N GLU A 72 11.27 10.83 1.81
CA GLU A 72 12.56 11.46 2.08
C GLU A 72 12.40 12.87 2.66
N ASN A 73 11.38 13.60 2.19
CA ASN A 73 11.05 14.94 2.64
C ASN A 73 9.64 14.96 3.23
N PRO A 74 9.47 14.56 4.50
CA PRO A 74 8.17 14.60 5.16
C PRO A 74 7.57 16.02 5.27
N ALA A 75 8.38 17.07 5.06
CA ALA A 75 7.88 18.44 4.93
C ALA A 75 6.98 18.65 3.69
N THR A 76 7.22 17.88 2.62
CA THR A 76 6.39 17.92 1.41
C THR A 76 5.10 17.13 1.57
N MET A 77 4.97 16.29 2.61
CA MET A 77 3.73 15.53 2.87
C MET A 77 2.53 16.46 2.99
N SER A 78 2.64 17.57 3.70
CA SER A 78 1.56 18.55 3.87
C SER A 78 1.29 19.42 2.63
N ALA A 79 2.06 19.25 1.54
CA ALA A 79 1.89 20.04 0.34
C ALA A 79 0.56 19.68 -0.36
N PRO A 80 -0.12 20.67 -0.97
CA PRO A 80 -1.34 20.42 -1.74
C PRO A 80 -1.14 19.40 -2.86
N GLU A 81 0.05 19.36 -3.45
CA GLU A 81 0.43 18.43 -4.51
C GLU A 81 0.42 16.98 -4.01
N THR A 82 1.00 16.71 -2.85
CA THR A 82 1.00 15.38 -2.22
C THR A 82 -0.41 14.89 -1.91
N VAL A 83 -1.27 15.79 -1.44
CA VAL A 83 -2.68 15.48 -1.19
C VAL A 83 -3.40 15.18 -2.51
N ALA A 84 -3.14 15.94 -3.57
CA ALA A 84 -3.70 15.71 -4.89
C ALA A 84 -3.24 14.36 -5.46
N ASP A 85 -1.96 14.03 -5.34
CA ASP A 85 -1.37 12.76 -5.76
C ASP A 85 -1.99 11.59 -5.00
N GLY A 86 -2.06 11.68 -3.67
CA GLY A 86 -2.72 10.66 -2.84
C GLY A 86 -4.18 10.43 -3.26
N ASN A 87 -4.91 11.50 -3.60
CA ASN A 87 -6.29 11.38 -4.11
C ASN A 87 -6.36 10.70 -5.49
N ASN A 88 -5.40 10.97 -6.38
CA ASN A 88 -5.32 10.28 -7.68
C ASN A 88 -5.00 8.80 -7.51
N ILE A 89 -4.03 8.47 -6.65
CA ILE A 89 -3.67 7.08 -6.29
C ILE A 89 -4.89 6.35 -5.76
N LEU A 90 -5.61 6.93 -4.80
CA LEU A 90 -6.83 6.35 -4.25
C LEU A 90 -7.93 6.18 -5.32
N GLY A 91 -8.06 7.13 -6.24
CA GLY A 91 -8.99 7.03 -7.36
C GLY A 91 -8.67 5.85 -8.28
N HIS A 92 -7.40 5.63 -8.59
CA HIS A 92 -6.96 4.48 -9.39
C HIS A 92 -7.04 3.17 -8.62
N LEU A 93 -6.72 3.17 -7.33
CA LEU A 93 -6.67 1.96 -6.50
C LEU A 93 -8.07 1.48 -6.10
N LEU A 94 -8.88 2.38 -5.53
CA LEU A 94 -10.22 2.09 -5.03
C LEU A 94 -11.29 2.20 -6.13
N GLY A 95 -10.94 2.78 -7.27
CA GLY A 95 -11.81 2.96 -8.45
C GLY A 95 -12.67 4.22 -8.39
N SER A 96 -13.10 4.66 -7.21
CA SER A 96 -13.85 5.92 -7.08
C SER A 96 -13.66 6.57 -5.71
N LYS A 97 -13.86 7.90 -5.67
CA LYS A 97 -13.84 8.67 -4.42
C LYS A 97 -14.91 8.20 -3.42
N ASP A 98 -16.00 7.63 -3.91
CA ASP A 98 -17.07 7.10 -3.06
C ASP A 98 -16.62 5.84 -2.32
N VAL A 99 -15.86 4.96 -2.97
CA VAL A 99 -15.24 3.81 -2.31
C VAL A 99 -14.26 4.30 -1.24
N SER A 100 -13.41 5.30 -1.54
CA SER A 100 -12.51 5.91 -0.55
C SER A 100 -13.26 6.48 0.67
N ARG A 101 -14.42 7.10 0.45
CA ARG A 101 -15.27 7.65 1.52
C ARG A 101 -15.87 6.53 2.38
N ASN A 102 -16.31 5.43 1.76
CA ASN A 102 -16.85 4.28 2.48
C ASN A 102 -15.78 3.58 3.33
N VAL A 103 -14.57 3.44 2.78
CA VAL A 103 -13.42 2.89 3.52
C VAL A 103 -13.09 3.76 4.73
N ALA A 104 -13.09 5.10 4.57
CA ALA A 104 -12.90 6.00 5.69
C ALA A 104 -14.00 5.90 6.74
N ALA A 105 -15.27 5.74 6.33
CA ALA A 105 -16.40 5.57 7.25
C ALA A 105 -16.33 4.25 8.03
N GLN A 106 -15.93 3.15 7.37
CA GLN A 106 -15.71 1.86 8.05
C GLN A 106 -14.55 1.94 9.05
N ALA A 107 -13.42 2.53 8.65
CA ALA A 107 -12.29 2.72 9.54
C ALA A 107 -12.68 3.60 10.74
N ALA A 108 -13.51 4.63 10.55
CA ALA A 108 -14.01 5.45 11.64
C ALA A 108 -14.80 4.64 12.68
N GLN A 109 -15.72 3.80 12.21
CA GLN A 109 -16.52 2.92 13.08
C GLN A 109 -15.65 1.92 13.85
N SER A 110 -14.62 1.36 13.22
CA SER A 110 -13.76 0.35 13.85
C SER A 110 -12.74 0.95 14.82
N THR A 111 -12.26 2.18 14.57
CA THR A 111 -11.14 2.78 15.30
C THR A 111 -11.58 3.84 16.31
N GLY A 112 -12.82 4.32 16.22
CA GLY A 112 -13.31 5.44 17.01
C GLY A 112 -12.66 6.78 16.64
N ILE A 113 -12.01 6.87 15.46
CA ILE A 113 -11.44 8.11 14.92
C ILE A 113 -12.49 8.78 14.05
N ASP A 114 -12.56 10.12 14.11
CA ASP A 114 -13.46 10.89 13.26
C ASP A 114 -13.29 10.58 11.77
N ALA A 115 -14.40 10.29 11.08
CA ALA A 115 -14.38 9.99 9.65
C ALA A 115 -13.80 11.14 8.83
N SER A 116 -13.98 12.40 9.27
CA SER A 116 -13.40 13.58 8.63
C SER A 116 -11.87 13.59 8.73
N LEU A 117 -11.31 13.19 9.87
CA LEU A 117 -9.85 13.05 10.05
C LEU A 117 -9.32 11.91 9.20
N ILE A 118 -10.01 10.77 9.15
CA ILE A 118 -9.58 9.65 8.30
C ILE A 118 -9.62 10.01 6.82
N LYS A 119 -10.64 10.77 6.37
CA LYS A 119 -10.72 11.26 4.99
C LYS A 119 -9.57 12.20 4.65
N GLN A 120 -9.10 12.99 5.60
CA GLN A 120 -7.89 13.81 5.44
C GLN A 120 -6.64 12.95 5.47
N ALA A 121 -6.58 11.91 6.30
CA ALA A 121 -5.45 10.99 6.43
C ALA A 121 -5.26 10.06 5.21
N LEU A 122 -6.36 9.63 4.58
CA LEU A 122 -6.38 8.60 3.53
C LEU A 122 -5.39 8.90 2.39
N PRO A 123 -5.39 10.12 1.79
CA PRO A 123 -4.47 10.47 0.71
C PRO A 123 -3.01 10.43 1.15
N PHE A 124 -2.70 10.87 2.38
CA PHE A 124 -1.33 10.81 2.90
C PHE A 124 -0.86 9.36 3.08
N ILE A 125 -1.71 8.51 3.68
CA ILE A 125 -1.42 7.08 3.87
C ILE A 125 -1.20 6.40 2.51
N ALA A 126 -2.04 6.72 1.51
CA ALA A 126 -1.88 6.18 0.16
C ALA A 126 -0.59 6.66 -0.51
N SER A 127 -0.24 7.95 -0.41
CA SER A 127 1.01 8.49 -0.96
C SER A 127 2.25 7.88 -0.29
N LEU A 128 2.22 7.63 1.02
CA LEU A 128 3.31 6.95 1.73
C LEU A 128 3.42 5.47 1.36
N ALA A 129 2.29 4.77 1.25
CA ALA A 129 2.27 3.39 0.78
C ALA A 129 2.92 3.28 -0.61
N MET A 130 2.62 4.24 -1.49
CA MET A 130 3.20 4.34 -2.82
C MET A 130 4.67 4.68 -2.81
N GLY A 131 5.08 5.66 -2.01
CA GLY A 131 6.50 5.99 -1.83
C GLY A 131 7.28 4.78 -1.31
N ALA A 132 6.73 4.05 -0.33
CA ALA A 132 7.36 2.86 0.25
C ALA A 132 7.51 1.74 -0.77
N MET A 133 6.46 1.51 -1.57
CA MET A 133 6.48 0.52 -2.64
C MET A 133 7.43 0.90 -3.79
N SER A 134 7.43 2.17 -4.19
CA SER A 134 8.33 2.71 -5.22
C SER A 134 9.79 2.61 -4.77
N LYS A 135 10.10 2.99 -3.52
CA LYS A 135 11.44 2.89 -2.95
C LYS A 135 11.89 1.43 -2.80
N ASN A 136 11.00 0.52 -2.42
CA ASN A 136 11.31 -0.91 -2.37
C ASN A 136 11.51 -1.50 -3.78
N SER A 137 10.76 -1.02 -4.77
CA SER A 137 10.90 -1.38 -6.19
C SER A 137 12.22 -0.89 -6.80
N ASP A 138 12.66 0.32 -6.46
CA ASP A 138 13.95 0.89 -6.89
C ASP A 138 15.14 0.33 -6.09
N GLY A 139 14.94 0.02 -4.81
CA GLY A 139 15.96 -0.53 -3.89
C GLY A 139 16.27 -2.01 -4.08
N GLY A 140 15.50 -2.74 -4.90
CA GLY A 140 15.69 -4.16 -5.13
C GLY A 140 15.01 -4.66 -6.40
N LYS A 141 15.66 -4.50 -7.56
CA LYS A 141 15.53 -5.34 -8.78
C LYS A 141 14.22 -6.14 -8.96
N SER A 142 13.01 -5.55 -8.98
CA SER A 142 11.83 -6.30 -9.48
C SER A 142 10.56 -5.46 -9.65
N LEU A 143 10.59 -4.45 -10.51
CA LEU A 143 9.33 -3.98 -11.15
C LEU A 143 9.51 -3.46 -12.58
N GLY A 144 10.71 -3.66 -13.16
CA GLY A 144 11.04 -3.19 -14.51
C GLY A 144 11.52 -4.28 -15.46
N ARG A 145 11.53 -5.56 -15.08
CA ARG A 145 12.11 -6.62 -15.95
C ARG A 145 11.46 -7.99 -15.88
N SER A 146 10.21 -8.07 -15.41
CA SER A 146 9.39 -9.23 -15.73
C SER A 146 7.98 -8.74 -15.99
N GLY A 147 7.53 -8.87 -17.23
CA GLY A 147 6.11 -8.78 -17.51
C GLY A 147 5.37 -9.75 -16.59
N SER A 148 4.18 -9.33 -16.17
CA SER A 148 3.19 -10.06 -15.38
C SER A 148 3.24 -9.84 -13.86
N ALA A 149 2.12 -9.35 -13.36
CA ALA A 149 1.62 -9.65 -12.02
C ALA A 149 1.50 -11.17 -11.74
N GLY A 150 1.77 -12.01 -12.75
CA GLY A 150 1.97 -13.45 -12.63
C GLY A 150 3.22 -13.82 -11.84
N GLY A 151 4.32 -13.06 -11.91
CA GLY A 151 5.54 -13.38 -11.14
C GLY A 151 5.39 -13.17 -9.62
N LEU A 152 4.60 -12.18 -9.20
CA LEU A 152 4.30 -11.95 -7.79
C LEU A 152 3.27 -12.96 -7.24
N LEU A 153 2.35 -13.41 -8.11
CA LEU A 153 1.42 -14.49 -7.77
C LEU A 153 2.14 -15.85 -7.72
N ASP A 154 3.10 -16.08 -8.62
CA ASP A 154 3.92 -17.29 -8.69
C ASP A 154 4.89 -17.39 -7.50
N SER A 155 5.50 -16.29 -7.06
CA SER A 155 6.26 -16.29 -5.78
C SER A 155 5.37 -16.47 -4.56
N LEU A 156 4.14 -15.93 -4.55
CA LEU A 156 3.21 -16.13 -3.43
C LEU A 156 2.60 -17.56 -3.41
N MET A 157 2.55 -18.23 -4.56
CA MET A 157 2.03 -19.60 -4.70
C MET A 157 3.14 -20.65 -4.70
N GLY A 158 4.40 -20.25 -4.91
CA GLY A 158 5.58 -21.09 -5.00
C GLY A 158 6.30 -21.35 -3.68
N GLU A 159 5.87 -20.73 -2.57
CA GLU A 159 6.48 -20.92 -1.25
C GLU A 159 5.70 -21.85 -0.30
N ASP A 160 4.58 -22.48 -0.71
CA ASP A 160 3.82 -23.38 0.19
C ASP A 160 3.20 -24.64 -0.47
N PHE A 161 3.42 -24.91 -1.76
CA PHE A 161 3.05 -26.18 -2.38
C PHE A 161 4.19 -26.69 -3.26
N GLY A 162 5.34 -26.92 -2.63
CA GLY A 162 6.49 -27.54 -3.27
C GLY A 162 6.14 -28.93 -3.78
N VAL A 163 6.05 -29.07 -5.10
CA VAL A 163 6.04 -30.37 -5.80
C VAL A 163 7.33 -31.18 -5.46
N ASP A 164 8.34 -30.49 -4.93
CA ASP A 164 9.60 -31.03 -4.41
C ASP A 164 9.42 -31.92 -3.17
N ASP A 165 8.55 -31.55 -2.22
CA ASP A 165 8.32 -32.35 -1.00
C ASP A 165 7.59 -33.66 -1.30
N VAL A 166 6.75 -33.68 -2.35
CA VAL A 166 6.06 -34.89 -2.80
C VAL A 166 7.02 -35.86 -3.51
N LEU A 167 8.07 -35.33 -4.15
CA LEU A 167 9.12 -36.12 -4.78
C LEU A 167 10.11 -36.71 -3.75
N ASP A 168 10.40 -35.99 -2.67
CA ASP A 168 11.24 -36.50 -1.58
C ASP A 168 10.48 -37.54 -0.73
N LEU A 169 9.17 -37.36 -0.55
CA LEU A 169 8.33 -38.35 0.15
C LEU A 169 8.17 -39.66 -0.63
N ALA A 170 8.11 -39.61 -1.96
CA ALA A 170 8.04 -40.80 -2.82
C ALA A 170 9.35 -41.61 -2.85
N ARG A 171 10.49 -40.94 -2.67
CA ARG A 171 11.83 -41.57 -2.68
C ARG A 171 12.20 -42.23 -1.36
N LYS A 172 11.48 -41.91 -0.28
CA LYS A 172 11.69 -42.48 1.06
C LYS A 172 10.94 -43.80 1.30
N PHE A 173 10.11 -44.22 0.34
CA PHE A 173 9.30 -45.44 0.43
C PHE A 173 9.55 -46.46 -0.71
N PHE A 174 10.54 -46.21 -1.58
CA PHE A 174 11.02 -47.16 -2.59
C PHE A 174 12.54 -47.31 -2.55
#